data_AF-A0A6C0BYZ2-F1
#
_entry.id   AF-A0A6C0BYZ2-F1
#
_cell.length_a   1.000
_cell.length_b   1.000
_cell.length_c   1.000
_cell.angle_alpha   90.00
_cell.angle_beta   90.00
_cell.angle_gamma   90.00
#
_symmetry.space_group_name_H-M   'P 1'
#
loop_
_entity.id
_entity.type
_entity.pdbx_description
1 polymer ?
#
loop_
_entity_poly.entity_id
_entity_poly.type
_entity_poly.pdbx_seq_one_letter_code
_entity_poly.pdbx_strand_id
1 'polypeptide(L)'
;MIKYDLCIFNQMTIDKETISCEKSIIQELIKKLSSVNVQRVPRFNKTVVTKTNLGDIKIILNKITDDNYALLIIKLVELCSNITVLDDINEILTSISNRTLFIELSAKIYKELINNNALFLDAANTDFAALKDTIKSVSSLASTQTSYENLCKNNKKLDYIKNKVTFYTILTTYNLDTITCIGLEKLIQEMINDMDHFVNIEIIYNIISIKIGELKQKDQWNDIVERLNMIKLKKEPYENVTNKVLFKTMDILDIIEKQM
;
A
#
# COMPACT_ATOMS: atom_id res chain seq x y z
N MET A 1 -47.72 -11.10 32.43
CA MET A 1 -47.12 -12.43 32.27
C MET A 1 -48.19 -13.36 31.71
N ILE A 2 -48.18 -13.58 30.40
CA ILE A 2 -49.07 -14.53 29.73
C ILE A 2 -48.19 -15.38 28.81
N LYS A 3 -48.11 -16.66 29.16
CA LYS A 3 -47.40 -17.72 28.43
C LYS A 3 -48.19 -18.03 27.16
N TYR A 4 -47.49 -18.15 26.02
CA TYR A 4 -48.06 -18.79 24.84
C TYR A 4 -47.69 -20.27 24.88
N ASP A 5 -48.71 -21.12 24.97
CA ASP A 5 -48.60 -22.56 24.82
C ASP A 5 -48.40 -22.92 23.34
N LEU A 6 -47.37 -23.73 23.09
CA LEU A 6 -47.19 -24.48 21.85
C LEU A 6 -48.29 -25.55 21.76
N CYS A 7 -49.17 -25.42 20.78
CA CYS A 7 -49.86 -26.47 20.01
C CYS A 7 -50.96 -25.74 19.23
N ILE A 8 -50.88 -25.60 17.91
CA ILE A 8 -51.45 -26.54 16.94
C ILE A 8 -50.78 -26.21 15.59
N PHE A 9 -49.78 -27.00 15.17
CA PHE A 9 -49.14 -26.86 13.84
C PHE A 9 -49.42 -28.07 12.91
N ASN A 10 -50.23 -29.03 13.35
CA ASN A 10 -50.36 -30.33 12.67
C ASN A 10 -51.70 -30.56 11.95
N GLN A 11 -52.43 -29.51 11.53
CA GLN A 11 -53.67 -29.70 10.76
C GLN A 11 -53.85 -28.72 9.59
N MET A 12 -52.77 -28.44 8.83
CA MET A 12 -52.95 -27.88 7.49
C MET A 12 -52.87 -29.00 6.45
N THR A 13 -54.02 -29.55 6.10
CA THR A 13 -54.21 -30.35 4.88
C THR A 13 -54.12 -29.38 3.70
N ILE A 14 -53.02 -29.41 2.96
CA ILE A 14 -52.84 -28.59 1.76
C ILE A 14 -53.68 -29.20 0.63
N ASP A 15 -54.69 -28.45 0.20
CA ASP A 15 -55.58 -28.84 -0.88
C ASP A 15 -54.84 -28.78 -2.24
N LYS A 16 -54.89 -29.88 -3.00
CA LYS A 16 -54.16 -30.04 -4.27
C LYS A 16 -54.67 -29.10 -5.36
N GLU A 17 -55.92 -28.66 -5.26
CA GLU A 17 -56.53 -27.76 -6.24
C GLU A 17 -55.96 -26.33 -6.14
N THR A 18 -55.57 -25.88 -4.94
CA THR A 18 -54.98 -24.55 -4.73
C THR A 18 -53.59 -24.44 -5.38
N ILE A 19 -52.80 -25.53 -5.38
CA ILE A 19 -51.49 -25.60 -6.03
C ILE A 19 -51.61 -25.55 -7.57
N SER A 20 -52.71 -26.06 -8.12
CA SER A 20 -52.94 -26.08 -9.57
C SER A 20 -53.16 -24.68 -10.16
N CYS A 21 -53.92 -23.83 -9.44
CA CYS A 21 -54.16 -22.43 -9.83
C CYS A 21 -52.88 -21.56 -9.77
N GLU A 22 -51.99 -21.78 -8.81
CA GLU A 22 -50.75 -21.01 -8.72
C GLU A 22 -49.79 -21.32 -9.88
N LYS A 23 -49.77 -22.57 -10.35
CA LYS A 23 -48.89 -23.00 -11.43
C LYS A 23 -49.27 -22.39 -12.78
N SER A 24 -50.57 -22.23 -13.06
CA SER A 24 -51.04 -21.59 -14.29
C SER A 24 -50.75 -20.07 -14.28
N ILE A 25 -50.96 -19.41 -13.14
CA ILE A 25 -50.64 -17.97 -12.96
C ILE A 25 -49.13 -17.73 -13.11
N ILE A 26 -48.29 -18.57 -12.52
CA ILE A 26 -46.83 -18.47 -12.63
C ILE A 26 -46.39 -18.69 -14.09
N GLN A 27 -46.97 -19.66 -14.80
CA GLN A 27 -46.66 -19.88 -16.21
C GLN A 27 -47.11 -18.72 -17.11
N GLU A 28 -48.25 -18.10 -16.81
CA GLU A 28 -48.73 -16.93 -17.55
C GLU A 28 -47.87 -15.69 -17.28
N LEU A 29 -47.41 -15.50 -16.04
CA LEU A 29 -46.45 -14.45 -15.66
C LEU A 29 -45.09 -14.65 -16.34
N ILE A 30 -44.58 -15.88 -16.38
CA ILE A 30 -43.32 -16.20 -17.08
C ILE A 30 -43.46 -15.93 -18.58
N LYS A 31 -44.60 -16.30 -19.20
CA LYS A 31 -44.88 -15.97 -20.61
C LYS A 31 -44.96 -14.47 -20.87
N LYS A 32 -45.61 -13.71 -19.97
CA LYS A 32 -45.68 -12.24 -20.06
C LYS A 32 -44.31 -11.59 -19.81
N LEU A 33 -43.45 -12.15 -18.97
CA LEU A 33 -42.09 -11.65 -18.74
C LEU A 33 -41.13 -11.97 -19.90
N SER A 34 -41.33 -13.09 -20.59
CA SER A 34 -40.47 -13.51 -21.71
C SER A 34 -40.89 -12.92 -23.08
N SER A 35 -42.12 -12.41 -23.21
CA SER A 35 -42.58 -11.68 -24.39
C SER A 35 -42.30 -10.17 -24.35
N VAL A 36 -41.94 -9.61 -23.20
CA VAL A 36 -41.47 -8.22 -23.10
C VAL A 36 -39.98 -8.22 -23.40
N ASN A 37 -39.65 -7.96 -24.66
CA ASN A 37 -38.30 -7.63 -25.08
C ASN A 37 -37.95 -6.26 -24.49
N VAL A 38 -37.62 -6.21 -23.20
CA VAL A 38 -37.05 -5.03 -22.55
C VAL A 38 -35.66 -4.88 -23.14
N GLN A 39 -35.57 -4.20 -24.28
CA GLN A 39 -34.35 -3.48 -24.60
C GLN A 39 -34.02 -2.69 -23.34
N ARG A 40 -32.95 -3.09 -22.65
CA ARG A 40 -32.41 -2.32 -21.54
C ARG A 40 -32.01 -0.98 -22.14
N VAL A 41 -32.93 -0.03 -22.10
CA VAL A 41 -32.60 1.37 -22.31
C VAL A 41 -31.49 1.65 -21.31
N PRO A 42 -30.30 2.06 -21.75
CA PRO A 42 -29.24 2.40 -20.81
C PRO A 42 -29.82 3.48 -19.91
N ARG A 43 -30.02 3.14 -18.63
CA ARG A 43 -30.32 4.13 -17.62
C ARG A 43 -29.07 5.00 -17.57
N PHE A 44 -29.08 6.09 -18.32
CA PHE A 44 -28.32 7.26 -17.96
C PHE A 44 -28.91 7.73 -16.62
N ASN A 45 -28.41 7.14 -15.54
CA ASN A 45 -28.44 7.82 -14.26
C ASN A 45 -27.87 9.20 -14.56
N LYS A 46 -28.69 10.24 -14.45
CA LYS A 46 -28.18 11.60 -14.36
C LYS A 46 -27.24 11.61 -13.17
N THR A 47 -25.96 11.38 -13.42
CA THR A 47 -24.91 11.60 -12.45
C THR A 47 -25.03 13.07 -12.12
N VAL A 48 -25.44 13.38 -10.89
CA VAL A 48 -25.23 14.71 -10.34
C VAL A 48 -23.73 14.96 -10.47
N VAL A 49 -23.35 15.90 -11.34
CA VAL A 49 -21.96 16.27 -11.62
C VAL A 49 -21.44 17.01 -10.40
N THR A 50 -21.07 16.26 -9.37
CA THR A 50 -20.36 16.74 -8.19
C THR A 50 -19.65 15.55 -7.57
N LYS A 51 -18.39 15.32 -7.93
CA LYS A 51 -17.32 14.68 -7.13
C LYS A 51 -16.18 14.30 -8.07
N THR A 52 -14.97 14.59 -7.64
CA THR A 52 -13.70 14.37 -8.31
C THR A 52 -13.61 12.96 -8.90
N ASN A 53 -12.94 12.80 -10.04
CA ASN A 53 -12.78 11.54 -10.80
C ASN A 53 -12.05 10.41 -10.01
N LEU A 54 -11.88 10.57 -8.69
CA LEU A 54 -11.23 9.66 -7.75
C LEU A 54 -11.78 8.24 -7.79
N GLY A 55 -13.10 8.08 -7.96
CA GLY A 55 -13.72 6.76 -8.07
C GLY A 55 -13.19 5.98 -9.26
N ASP A 56 -13.16 6.62 -10.43
CA ASP A 56 -12.65 6.03 -11.67
C ASP A 56 -11.13 5.81 -11.61
N ILE A 57 -10.40 6.77 -11.02
CA ILE A 57 -8.95 6.64 -10.77
C ILE A 57 -8.65 5.40 -9.92
N LYS A 58 -9.36 5.20 -8.81
CA LYS A 58 -9.18 4.01 -7.96
C LYS A 58 -9.51 2.71 -8.71
N ILE A 59 -10.55 2.71 -9.53
CA ILE A 59 -10.90 1.55 -10.36
C ILE A 59 -9.79 1.23 -11.35
N ILE A 60 -9.23 2.23 -12.02
CA ILE A 60 -8.12 2.04 -12.96
C ILE A 60 -6.88 1.55 -12.22
N LEU A 61 -6.50 2.20 -11.13
CA LEU A 61 -5.36 1.80 -10.31
C LEU A 61 -5.49 0.33 -9.91
N ASN A 62 -6.66 -0.13 -9.43
CA ASN A 62 -6.89 -1.54 -9.05
C ASN A 62 -6.80 -2.54 -10.21
N LYS A 63 -6.91 -2.10 -11.46
CA LYS A 63 -6.86 -2.95 -12.66
C LYS A 63 -5.50 -2.94 -13.36
N ILE A 64 -4.65 -1.95 -13.09
CA ILE A 64 -3.33 -1.88 -13.71
C ILE A 64 -2.50 -3.07 -13.25
N THR A 65 -2.01 -3.81 -14.24
CA THR A 65 -1.00 -4.86 -14.14
C THR A 65 0.08 -4.60 -15.20
N ASP A 66 1.17 -5.36 -15.18
CA ASP A 66 2.21 -5.21 -16.20
C ASP A 66 1.68 -5.48 -17.63
N ASP A 67 0.78 -6.45 -17.79
CA ASP A 67 0.22 -6.83 -19.10
C ASP A 67 -0.62 -5.73 -19.76
N ASN A 68 -1.34 -4.94 -18.97
CA ASN A 68 -2.25 -3.91 -19.46
C ASN A 68 -1.77 -2.48 -19.18
N TYR A 69 -0.55 -2.34 -18.66
CA TYR A 69 0.04 -1.09 -18.19
C TYR A 69 -0.06 0.00 -19.25
N ALA A 70 0.43 -0.27 -20.46
CA ALA A 70 0.51 0.71 -21.54
C ALA A 70 -0.84 1.34 -21.90
N LEU A 71 -1.94 0.58 -21.79
CA LEU A 71 -3.28 1.08 -22.12
C LEU A 71 -3.91 1.83 -20.95
N LEU A 72 -3.79 1.30 -19.73
CA LEU A 72 -4.46 1.86 -18.57
C LEU A 72 -3.72 3.07 -17.98
N ILE A 73 -2.41 3.17 -18.15
CA ILE A 73 -1.64 4.32 -17.68
C ILE A 73 -2.02 5.61 -18.41
N ILE A 74 -2.27 5.54 -19.73
CA ILE A 74 -2.70 6.70 -20.54
C ILE A 74 -4.02 7.25 -20.00
N LYS A 75 -4.99 6.36 -19.75
CA LYS A 75 -6.29 6.74 -19.18
C LYS A 75 -6.16 7.33 -17.77
N LEU A 76 -5.29 6.75 -16.95
CA LEU A 76 -5.04 7.25 -15.61
C LEU A 76 -4.44 8.66 -15.64
N VAL A 77 -3.42 8.88 -16.47
CA VAL A 77 -2.77 10.18 -16.62
C VAL A 77 -3.77 11.23 -17.13
N GLU A 78 -4.62 10.88 -18.09
CA GLU A 78 -5.68 11.75 -18.59
C GLU A 78 -6.64 12.18 -17.46
N LEU A 79 -7.11 11.24 -16.63
CA LEU A 79 -7.98 11.56 -15.48
C LEU A 79 -7.29 12.42 -14.43
N CYS A 80 -5.98 12.24 -14.22
CA CYS A 80 -5.19 12.97 -13.23
C CYS A 80 -4.68 14.34 -13.72
N SER A 81 -4.74 14.61 -15.03
CA SER A 81 -4.12 15.79 -15.66
C SER A 81 -4.62 17.12 -15.11
N ASN A 82 -5.91 17.20 -14.79
CA ASN A 82 -6.56 18.44 -14.35
C ASN A 82 -6.83 18.46 -12.84
N ILE A 83 -6.24 17.54 -12.08
CA ILE A 83 -6.41 17.54 -10.62
C ILE A 83 -5.53 18.62 -10.01
N THR A 84 -6.16 19.58 -9.34
CA THR A 84 -5.49 20.68 -8.65
C THR A 84 -5.76 20.71 -7.15
N VAL A 85 -6.69 19.88 -6.66
CA VAL A 85 -7.05 19.82 -5.24
C VAL A 85 -6.05 18.91 -4.51
N LEU A 86 -5.34 19.49 -3.54
CA LEU A 86 -4.28 18.78 -2.81
C LEU A 86 -4.79 17.51 -2.10
N ASP A 87 -6.01 17.54 -1.55
CA ASP A 87 -6.61 16.39 -0.87
C ASP A 87 -6.82 15.21 -1.83
N ASP A 88 -7.27 15.46 -3.06
CA ASP A 88 -7.42 14.42 -4.08
C ASP A 88 -6.05 13.82 -4.46
N ILE A 89 -5.03 14.68 -4.62
CA ILE A 89 -3.66 14.24 -4.95
C ILE A 89 -3.09 13.37 -3.84
N ASN A 90 -3.26 13.77 -2.58
CA ASN A 90 -2.83 13.01 -1.42
C ASN A 90 -3.57 11.67 -1.31
N GLU A 91 -4.86 11.64 -1.64
CA GLU A 91 -5.65 10.41 -1.67
C GLU A 91 -5.18 9.44 -2.76
N ILE A 92 -4.81 9.97 -3.94
CA ILE A 92 -4.24 9.19 -5.04
C ILE A 92 -2.86 8.65 -4.66
N LEU A 93 -1.97 9.49 -4.12
CA LEU A 93 -0.66 9.09 -3.61
C LEU A 93 -0.80 7.95 -2.59
N THR A 94 -1.68 8.11 -1.60
CA THR A 94 -1.95 7.09 -0.58
C THR A 94 -2.44 5.78 -1.21
N SER A 95 -3.33 5.88 -2.20
CA SER A 95 -3.88 4.72 -2.91
C SER A 95 -2.83 3.95 -3.73
N ILE A 96 -1.78 4.64 -4.19
CA ILE A 96 -0.67 4.06 -4.96
C ILE A 96 0.39 3.50 -4.01
N SER A 97 0.85 4.30 -3.03
CA SER A 97 1.96 3.94 -2.16
C SER A 97 1.66 2.79 -1.18
N ASN A 98 0.38 2.54 -0.88
CA ASN A 98 -0.01 1.47 0.05
C ASN A 98 -0.13 0.08 -0.59
N ARG A 99 0.20 -0.06 -1.88
CA ARG A 99 0.12 -1.33 -2.63
C ARG A 99 1.39 -2.15 -2.47
N THR A 100 1.46 -2.88 -1.36
CA THR A 100 2.67 -3.62 -0.95
C THR A 100 3.14 -4.65 -1.97
N LEU A 101 2.24 -5.38 -2.62
CA LEU A 101 2.58 -6.45 -3.58
C LEU A 101 3.05 -5.94 -4.95
N PHE A 102 2.76 -4.68 -5.28
CA PHE A 102 3.01 -4.11 -6.62
C PHE A 102 3.77 -2.80 -6.50
N ILE A 103 4.77 -2.76 -5.62
CA ILE A 103 5.42 -1.51 -5.24
C ILE A 103 6.24 -0.89 -6.37
N GLU A 104 6.92 -1.71 -7.17
CA GLU A 104 7.65 -1.28 -8.37
C GLU A 104 6.71 -0.69 -9.42
N LEU A 105 5.63 -1.42 -9.74
CA LEU A 105 4.57 -0.98 -10.63
C LEU A 105 3.94 0.32 -10.11
N SER A 106 3.73 0.43 -8.80
CA SER A 106 3.15 1.60 -8.15
C SER A 106 4.07 2.82 -8.24
N ALA A 107 5.38 2.65 -8.02
CA ALA A 107 6.38 3.71 -8.24
C ALA A 107 6.44 4.13 -9.72
N LYS A 108 6.36 3.16 -10.65
CA LYS A 108 6.31 3.42 -12.10
C LYS A 108 5.05 4.19 -12.49
N ILE A 109 3.89 3.86 -11.93
CA ILE A 109 2.64 4.61 -12.14
C ILE A 109 2.81 6.04 -11.63
N TYR A 110 3.33 6.21 -10.41
CA TYR A 110 3.45 7.53 -9.79
C TYR A 110 4.41 8.44 -10.54
N LYS A 111 5.49 7.88 -11.10
CA LYS A 111 6.39 8.60 -12.02
C LYS A 111 5.62 9.24 -13.19
N GLU A 112 4.72 8.50 -13.85
CA GLU A 112 3.96 9.05 -14.97
C GLU A 112 3.01 10.17 -14.53
N LEU A 113 2.47 10.09 -13.31
CA LEU A 113 1.66 11.17 -12.74
C LEU A 113 2.50 12.43 -12.46
N ILE A 114 3.70 12.28 -11.91
CA ILE A 114 4.65 13.40 -11.68
C ILE A 114 5.02 14.07 -13.00
N ASN A 115 5.36 13.29 -14.03
CA ASN A 115 5.74 13.82 -15.35
C ASN A 115 4.62 14.65 -15.99
N ASN A 116 3.37 14.31 -15.71
CA ASN A 116 2.22 15.00 -16.27
C ASN A 116 1.72 16.18 -15.41
N ASN A 117 1.88 16.11 -14.09
CA ASN A 117 1.41 17.15 -13.17
C ASN A 117 2.36 17.28 -11.97
N ALA A 118 3.08 18.41 -11.91
CA ALA A 118 4.09 18.69 -10.89
C ALA A 118 3.53 18.73 -9.45
N LEU A 119 2.23 18.94 -9.25
CA LEU A 119 1.62 18.92 -7.92
C LEU A 119 1.74 17.55 -7.25
N PHE A 120 1.84 16.46 -8.03
CA PHE A 120 2.14 15.13 -7.48
C PHE A 120 3.54 15.05 -6.89
N LEU A 121 4.51 15.79 -7.44
CA LEU A 121 5.85 15.84 -6.85
C LEU A 121 5.83 16.58 -5.51
N ASP A 122 5.13 17.70 -5.42
CA ASP A 122 4.99 18.45 -4.17
C ASP A 122 4.31 17.62 -3.07
N ALA A 123 3.27 16.87 -3.44
CA ALA A 123 2.59 15.94 -2.54
C ALA A 123 3.53 14.82 -2.07
N ALA A 124 4.32 14.21 -2.96
CA ALA A 124 5.31 13.20 -2.61
C ALA A 124 6.40 13.74 -1.66
N ASN A 125 6.89 14.96 -1.91
CA ASN A 125 7.86 15.60 -1.04
C ASN A 125 7.30 15.84 0.36
N THR A 126 6.05 16.28 0.44
CA THR A 126 5.35 16.52 1.72
C THR A 126 5.11 15.20 2.48
N ASP A 127 4.63 14.15 1.80
CA ASP A 127 4.40 12.83 2.40
C ASP A 127 5.72 12.17 2.83
N PHE A 128 6.80 12.34 2.06
CA PHE A 128 8.13 11.85 2.44
C PHE A 128 8.70 12.59 3.68
N ALA A 129 8.48 13.90 3.80
CA ALA A 129 8.85 14.62 5.01
C ALA A 129 8.09 14.08 6.24
N ALA A 130 6.78 13.85 6.13
CA ALA A 130 5.97 13.27 7.19
C ALA A 130 6.37 11.81 7.53
N LEU A 131 6.87 11.05 6.56
CA LEU A 131 7.41 9.71 6.77
C LEU A 131 8.62 9.74 7.72
N LYS A 132 9.51 10.73 7.59
CA LYS A 132 10.69 10.86 8.48
C LYS A 132 10.29 11.05 9.93
N ASP A 133 9.28 11.88 10.19
CA ASP A 133 8.74 12.09 11.54
C ASP A 133 8.09 10.80 12.08
N THR A 134 7.40 10.07 11.19
CA THR A 134 6.77 8.79 11.53
C THR A 134 7.82 7.74 11.92
N ILE A 135 8.94 7.66 11.21
CA ILE A 135 10.07 6.76 11.53
C ILE A 135 10.61 7.04 12.94
N LYS A 136 10.91 8.32 13.25
CA LYS A 136 11.42 8.74 14.56
C LYS A 136 10.45 8.35 15.69
N SER A 137 9.14 8.46 15.44
CA SER A 137 8.11 8.09 16.42
C SER A 137 7.99 6.58 16.69
N VAL A 138 8.45 5.72 15.78
CA VAL A 138 8.36 4.25 15.94
C VAL A 138 9.60 3.67 16.60
N SER A 139 10.77 4.26 16.36
CA SER A 139 12.00 3.84 17.03
C SER A 139 11.91 3.99 18.56
N SER A 140 11.08 4.88 19.09
CA SER A 140 10.83 5.00 20.52
C SER A 140 9.86 3.97 21.12
N LEU A 141 9.13 3.20 20.30
CA LEU A 141 8.02 2.34 20.75
C LEU A 141 8.37 0.86 20.93
N ALA A 142 9.55 0.41 20.48
CA ALA A 142 9.94 -1.00 20.49
C ALA A 142 10.55 -1.48 21.82
N SER A 143 10.76 -0.60 22.81
CA SER A 143 11.68 -0.82 23.94
C SER A 143 11.05 -1.11 25.30
N THR A 144 9.73 -1.15 25.45
CA THR A 144 9.11 -1.36 26.79
C THR A 144 8.01 -2.40 26.74
N GLN A 145 7.94 -3.27 27.76
CA GLN A 145 6.89 -4.30 27.97
C GLN A 145 5.50 -3.83 27.53
N THR A 146 5.15 -4.12 26.30
CA THR A 146 3.88 -3.73 25.69
C THR A 146 2.92 -4.90 25.72
N SER A 147 1.65 -4.64 26.03
CA SER A 147 0.56 -5.57 25.78
C SER A 147 0.60 -6.10 24.33
N TYR A 148 0.12 -7.32 24.11
CA TYR A 148 0.08 -7.94 22.78
C TYR A 148 -0.55 -7.04 21.71
N GLU A 149 -1.58 -6.27 22.07
CA GLU A 149 -2.22 -5.30 21.18
C GLU A 149 -1.27 -4.19 20.71
N ASN A 150 -0.44 -3.66 21.62
CA ASN A 150 0.53 -2.62 21.30
C ASN A 150 1.65 -3.18 20.42
N LEU A 151 2.09 -4.43 20.65
CA LEU A 151 3.01 -5.12 19.74
C LEU A 151 2.42 -5.25 18.33
N CYS A 152 1.15 -5.65 18.22
CA CYS A 152 0.47 -5.77 16.92
C CYS A 152 0.35 -4.42 16.20
N LYS A 153 0.00 -3.34 16.93
CA LYS A 153 -0.08 -1.98 16.37
C LYS A 153 1.29 -1.50 15.88
N ASN A 154 2.34 -1.73 16.67
CA ASN A 154 3.70 -1.34 16.32
C ASN A 154 4.20 -2.09 15.08
N ASN A 155 3.96 -3.39 14.98
CA ASN A 155 4.32 -4.19 13.81
C ASN A 155 3.62 -3.68 12.55
N LYS A 156 2.30 -3.42 12.61
CA LYS A 156 1.56 -2.84 11.46
C LYS A 156 2.12 -1.48 11.03
N LYS A 157 2.51 -0.63 12.00
CA LYS A 157 3.10 0.67 11.71
C LYS A 157 4.50 0.54 11.09
N LEU A 158 5.30 -0.42 11.56
CA LEU A 158 6.59 -0.75 10.94
C LEU A 158 6.42 -1.26 9.52
N ASP A 159 5.47 -2.16 9.26
CA ASP A 159 5.17 -2.65 7.92
C ASP A 159 4.77 -1.49 6.99
N TYR A 160 3.90 -0.58 7.46
CA TYR A 160 3.54 0.63 6.72
C TYR A 160 4.77 1.49 6.38
N ILE A 161 5.64 1.75 7.36
CA ILE A 161 6.89 2.50 7.15
C ILE A 161 7.77 1.81 6.12
N LYS A 162 7.99 0.50 6.27
CA LYS A 162 8.81 -0.30 5.35
C LYS A 162 8.29 -0.19 3.92
N ASN A 163 6.98 -0.32 3.73
CA ASN A 163 6.36 -0.15 2.43
C ASN A 163 6.58 1.25 1.86
N LYS A 164 6.32 2.30 2.65
CA LYS A 164 6.55 3.68 2.20
C LYS A 164 8.02 3.95 1.86
N VAL A 165 8.96 3.49 2.67
CA VAL A 165 10.40 3.65 2.38
C VAL A 165 10.77 2.91 1.11
N THR A 166 10.31 1.67 0.92
CA THR A 166 10.54 0.92 -0.32
C THR A 166 9.99 1.67 -1.54
N PHE A 167 8.78 2.23 -1.43
CA PHE A 167 8.15 3.00 -2.51
C PHE A 167 9.01 4.22 -2.89
N TYR A 168 9.44 5.02 -1.92
CA TYR A 168 10.29 6.19 -2.18
C TYR A 168 11.70 5.81 -2.64
N THR A 169 12.24 4.71 -2.14
CA THR A 169 13.54 4.19 -2.59
C THR A 169 13.47 3.82 -4.07
N ILE A 170 12.43 3.14 -4.51
CA ILE A 170 12.24 2.86 -5.95
C ILE A 170 11.94 4.14 -6.72
N LEU A 171 11.11 5.04 -6.20
CA LEU A 171 10.79 6.29 -6.91
C LEU A 171 12.04 7.12 -7.21
N THR A 172 13.00 7.16 -6.28
CA THR A 172 14.28 7.87 -6.48
C THR A 172 15.19 7.24 -7.52
N THR A 173 15.00 5.98 -7.95
CA THR A 173 15.78 5.41 -9.08
C THR A 173 15.39 6.06 -10.41
N TYR A 174 14.26 6.76 -10.48
CA TYR A 174 13.82 7.49 -11.66
C TYR A 174 14.38 8.92 -11.75
N ASN A 175 15.16 9.38 -10.76
CA ASN A 175 15.81 10.71 -10.73
C ASN A 175 14.85 11.89 -11.00
N LEU A 176 13.60 11.79 -10.56
CA LEU A 176 12.58 12.82 -10.82
C LEU A 176 12.74 14.05 -9.92
N ASP A 177 13.39 13.88 -8.76
CA ASP A 177 13.48 14.92 -7.75
C ASP A 177 14.73 14.78 -6.89
N THR A 178 15.41 15.92 -6.73
CA THR A 178 16.62 16.03 -5.92
C THR A 178 16.31 16.05 -4.43
N ILE A 179 15.14 16.57 -4.01
CA ILE A 179 14.75 16.70 -2.60
C ILE A 179 14.56 15.34 -1.94
N THR A 180 13.80 14.44 -2.59
CA THR A 180 13.56 13.07 -2.13
C THR A 180 14.85 12.26 -2.16
N CYS A 181 15.70 12.42 -3.18
CA CYS A 181 17.00 11.75 -3.27
C CYS A 181 17.93 12.17 -2.11
N ILE A 182 18.17 13.48 -1.94
CA ILE A 182 18.95 14.03 -0.81
C ILE A 182 18.30 13.63 0.51
N GLY A 183 16.97 13.63 0.56
CA GLY A 183 16.20 13.29 1.73
C GLY A 183 16.40 11.84 2.16
N LEU A 184 16.47 10.90 1.20
CA LEU A 184 16.77 9.49 1.44
C LEU A 184 18.23 9.30 1.85
N GLU A 185 19.17 9.98 1.21
CA GLU A 185 20.59 9.95 1.60
C GLU A 185 20.77 10.43 3.06
N LYS A 186 20.13 11.54 3.44
CA LYS A 186 20.11 12.01 4.84
C LYS A 186 19.48 11.01 5.78
N LEU A 187 18.40 10.34 5.38
CA LEU A 187 17.74 9.32 6.19
C LEU A 187 18.67 8.13 6.46
N ILE A 188 19.38 7.67 5.42
CA ILE A 188 20.39 6.61 5.54
C ILE A 188 21.48 7.04 6.52
N GLN A 189 22.01 8.26 6.38
CA GLN A 189 23.03 8.80 7.29
C GLN A 189 22.55 8.90 8.75
N GLU A 190 21.32 9.35 8.97
CA GLU A 190 20.72 9.39 10.31
C GLU A 190 20.62 7.97 10.91
N MET A 191 20.19 6.98 10.12
CA MET A 191 20.00 5.60 10.60
C MET A 191 21.31 4.82 10.79
N ILE A 192 22.35 5.13 10.02
CA ILE A 192 23.69 4.51 10.15
C ILE A 192 24.28 4.76 11.55
N ASN A 193 23.97 5.91 12.14
CA ASN A 193 24.45 6.28 13.46
C ASN A 193 23.76 5.52 14.60
N ASP A 194 22.63 4.85 14.34
CA ASP A 194 21.78 4.16 15.32
C ASP A 194 21.36 2.77 14.77
N MET A 195 22.32 2.03 14.20
CA MET A 195 22.07 0.72 13.57
C MET A 195 21.80 -0.42 14.56
N ASP A 196 22.05 -0.21 15.85
CA ASP A 196 21.68 -1.12 16.92
C ASP A 196 20.17 -1.16 17.19
N HIS A 197 19.42 -0.17 16.66
CA HIS A 197 17.97 -0.17 16.72
C HIS A 197 17.33 -1.01 15.60
N PHE A 198 16.50 -2.00 15.98
CA PHE A 198 15.90 -2.95 15.02
C PHE A 198 15.10 -2.29 13.88
N VAL A 199 14.39 -1.20 14.17
CA VAL A 199 13.63 -0.48 13.13
C VAL A 199 14.57 0.14 12.10
N ASN A 200 15.69 0.71 12.52
CA ASN A 200 16.63 1.37 11.63
C ASN A 200 17.31 0.34 10.72
N ILE A 201 17.75 -0.79 11.27
CA ILE A 201 18.39 -1.83 10.47
C ILE A 201 17.43 -2.50 9.47
N GLU A 202 16.15 -2.67 9.82
CA GLU A 202 15.12 -3.15 8.87
C GLU A 202 14.89 -2.16 7.72
N ILE A 203 14.89 -0.86 8.01
CA ILE A 203 14.74 0.17 6.97
C ILE A 203 15.99 0.23 6.09
N ILE A 204 17.19 0.20 6.68
CA ILE A 204 18.46 0.14 5.95
C ILE A 204 18.51 -1.10 5.05
N TYR A 205 18.09 -2.26 5.54
CA TYR A 205 17.98 -3.49 4.75
C TYR A 205 17.13 -3.27 3.49
N ASN A 206 15.95 -2.69 3.62
CA ASN A 206 15.08 -2.41 2.48
C ASN A 206 15.75 -1.47 1.46
N ILE A 207 16.42 -0.42 1.94
CA ILE A 207 17.08 0.56 1.06
C ILE A 207 18.26 -0.08 0.32
N ILE A 208 19.16 -0.77 1.04
CA ILE A 208 20.33 -1.42 0.45
C ILE A 208 19.91 -2.47 -0.57
N SER A 209 18.88 -3.28 -0.24
CA SER A 209 18.38 -4.33 -1.16
C SER A 209 17.95 -3.79 -2.52
N ILE A 210 17.51 -2.53 -2.60
CA ILE A 210 17.04 -1.89 -3.84
C ILE A 210 18.16 -1.08 -4.51
N LYS A 211 18.96 -0.36 -3.72
CA LYS A 211 19.91 0.65 -4.22
C LYS A 211 21.39 0.29 -4.06
N ILE A 212 21.72 -0.97 -3.82
CA ILE A 212 23.12 -1.37 -3.58
C ILE A 212 24.11 -0.85 -4.63
N GLY A 213 23.76 -0.90 -5.93
CA GLY A 213 24.63 -0.45 -7.00
C GLY A 213 24.96 1.05 -6.95
N GLU A 214 23.97 1.88 -6.61
CA GLU A 214 24.15 3.34 -6.43
C GLU A 214 24.91 3.63 -5.13
N LEU A 215 24.57 2.92 -4.05
CA LEU A 215 25.19 3.13 -2.74
C LEU A 215 26.68 2.77 -2.74
N LYS A 216 27.08 1.72 -3.46
CA LYS A 216 28.49 1.30 -3.62
C LYS A 216 29.40 2.40 -4.19
N GLN A 217 28.84 3.34 -4.94
CA GLN A 217 29.59 4.44 -5.56
C GLN A 217 29.75 5.65 -4.63
N LYS A 218 29.12 5.63 -3.45
CA LYS A 218 29.18 6.73 -2.48
C LYS A 218 30.36 6.53 -1.53
N ASP A 219 31.02 7.63 -1.17
CA ASP A 219 32.18 7.63 -0.26
C ASP A 219 31.89 6.97 1.10
N GLN A 220 30.64 7.06 1.54
CA GLN A 220 30.17 6.52 2.83
C GLN A 220 29.92 5.01 2.82
N TRP A 221 29.99 4.34 1.66
CA TRP A 221 29.71 2.91 1.55
C TRP A 221 30.61 2.06 2.44
N ASN A 222 31.91 2.39 2.49
CA ASN A 222 32.87 1.64 3.29
C ASN A 222 32.57 1.75 4.80
N ASP A 223 32.13 2.91 5.27
CA ASP A 223 31.71 3.12 6.68
C ASP A 223 30.48 2.27 7.02
N ILE A 224 29.49 2.17 6.11
CA ILE A 224 28.33 1.30 6.28
C ILE A 224 28.78 -0.16 6.45
N VAL A 225 29.62 -0.64 5.53
CA VAL A 225 30.12 -2.03 5.55
C VAL A 225 30.95 -2.30 6.80
N GLU A 226 31.79 -1.37 7.23
CA GLU A 226 32.59 -1.49 8.45
C GLU A 226 31.70 -1.61 9.69
N ARG A 227 30.71 -0.74 9.83
CA ARG A 227 29.76 -0.78 10.97
C ARG A 227 28.93 -2.05 10.97
N LEU A 228 28.44 -2.52 9.82
CA LEU A 228 27.74 -3.81 9.71
C LEU A 228 28.64 -4.96 10.19
N ASN A 229 29.93 -4.94 9.83
CA ASN A 229 30.88 -5.92 10.34
C ASN A 229 31.13 -5.80 11.85
N MET A 230 31.18 -4.59 12.40
CA MET A 230 31.28 -4.37 13.85
C MET A 230 30.07 -4.94 14.59
N ILE A 231 28.85 -4.73 14.07
CA ILE A 231 27.61 -5.30 14.62
C ILE A 231 27.62 -6.83 14.54
N LYS A 232 28.01 -7.40 13.39
CA LYS A 232 28.14 -8.86 13.18
C LYS A 232 29.08 -9.50 14.21
N LEU A 233 30.18 -8.82 14.52
CA LEU A 233 31.18 -9.28 15.49
C LEU A 233 30.88 -8.88 16.93
N LYS A 234 29.78 -8.13 17.18
CA LYS A 234 29.44 -7.53 18.48
C LYS A 234 30.61 -6.77 19.12
N LYS A 235 31.39 -6.04 18.31
CA LYS A 235 32.45 -5.15 18.79
C LYS A 235 31.85 -3.89 19.39
N GLU A 236 32.50 -3.29 20.39
CA GLU A 236 32.14 -1.99 20.96
C GLU A 236 31.87 -0.95 19.86
N PRO A 237 30.75 -0.19 19.88
CA PRO A 237 29.74 -0.08 20.95
C PRO A 237 28.58 -1.11 20.85
N TYR A 238 28.64 -2.07 19.93
CA TYR A 238 27.54 -2.98 19.57
C TYR A 238 27.52 -4.31 20.34
N GLU A 239 28.11 -4.36 21.53
CA GLU A 239 28.25 -5.60 22.32
C GLU A 239 26.89 -6.19 22.71
N ASN A 240 25.91 -5.32 22.97
CA ASN A 240 24.60 -5.68 23.50
C ASN A 240 23.48 -5.72 22.43
N VAL A 241 23.82 -5.71 21.14
CA VAL A 241 22.81 -5.78 20.08
C VAL A 241 21.98 -7.07 20.17
N THR A 242 20.69 -6.93 19.91
CA THR A 242 19.77 -8.07 19.93
C THR A 242 20.05 -9.05 18.79
N ASN A 243 19.67 -10.31 18.95
CA ASN A 243 19.81 -11.32 17.88
C ASN A 243 19.04 -10.93 16.61
N LYS A 244 17.92 -10.21 16.73
CA LYS A 244 17.15 -9.74 15.56
C LYS A 244 17.96 -8.78 14.69
N VAL A 245 18.65 -7.82 15.33
CA VAL A 245 19.55 -6.89 14.65
C VAL A 245 20.71 -7.65 14.03
N LEU A 246 21.30 -8.60 14.77
CA LEU A 246 22.40 -9.43 14.28
C LEU A 246 22.03 -10.23 13.02
N PHE A 247 20.89 -10.93 13.04
CA PHE A 247 20.42 -11.69 11.87
C PHE A 247 20.16 -10.78 10.67
N LYS A 248 19.52 -9.62 10.90
CA LYS A 248 19.29 -8.66 9.81
C LYS A 248 20.60 -8.09 9.25
N THR A 249 21.59 -7.87 10.10
CA THR A 249 22.94 -7.45 9.68
C THR A 249 23.57 -8.50 8.77
N MET A 250 23.45 -9.78 9.13
CA MET A 250 23.93 -10.88 8.29
C MET A 250 23.20 -10.93 6.95
N ASP A 251 21.87 -10.78 6.94
CA ASP A 251 21.08 -10.71 5.69
C ASP A 251 21.58 -9.58 4.77
N ILE A 252 21.89 -8.41 5.32
CA ILE A 252 22.43 -7.27 4.55
C ILE A 252 23.80 -7.63 3.97
N LEU A 253 24.70 -8.18 4.80
CA LEU A 253 26.05 -8.55 4.36
C LEU A 253 26.02 -9.63 3.27
N ASP A 254 25.12 -10.62 3.38
CA ASP A 254 24.93 -11.65 2.35
C ASP A 254 24.46 -11.05 1.01
N ILE A 255 23.60 -10.02 1.04
CA ILE A 255 23.19 -9.28 -0.17
C ILE A 255 24.39 -8.54 -0.76
N ILE A 256 25.22 -7.94 0.09
CA ILE A 256 26.41 -7.20 -0.35
C ILE A 256 27.42 -8.14 -1.03
N GLU A 257 27.72 -9.27 -0.39
CA GLU A 257 28.66 -10.28 -0.88
C GLU A 257 28.20 -10.88 -2.21
N LYS A 258 26.90 -11.16 -2.39
CA LYS A 258 26.33 -11.68 -3.66
C LYS A 258 26.45 -10.70 -4.84
N GLN A 259 26.65 -9.42 -4.56
CA GLN A 259 26.72 -8.34 -5.55
C GLN A 259 28.15 -7.84 -5.76
N MET A 260 29.15 -8.42 -5.08
CA MET A 260 30.59 -8.19 -5.30
C MET A 260 31.14 -9.19 -6.31
#